data_AF-A0A2E8DS78-F1
#
_entry.id   AF-A0A2E8DS78-F1
#
_cell.length_a   1.000
_cell.length_b   1.000
_cell.length_c   1.000
_cell.angle_alpha   90.00
_cell.angle_beta   90.00
_cell.angle_gamma   90.00
#
_symmetry.space_group_name_H-M   'P 1'
#
loop_
_entity.id
_entity.type
_entity.pdbx_description
1 polymer ?
#
loop_
_entity_poly.entity_id
_entity_poly.type
_entity_poly.pdbx_seq_one_letter_code
_entity_poly.pdbx_strand_id
1 'polypeptide(L)' 'MKRKENFNNFYLRTPDNLAQHLISSAKSWGMSKNGYLNKLLRDDMEIKANKNITFVEDTYLKQLQIQNK' A
#
# COMPACT_ATOMS: atom_id res chain seq x y z
N MET A 1 13.22 -9.05 28.09
CA MET A 1 11.90 -8.99 27.43
C MET A 1 11.98 -8.03 26.25
N LYS A 2 11.73 -8.50 25.02
CA LYS A 2 11.67 -7.60 23.85
C LYS A 2 10.55 -6.57 24.07
N ARG A 3 10.81 -5.29 23.77
CA ARG A 3 9.80 -4.21 23.87
C ARG A 3 8.58 -4.66 23.06
N LYS A 4 7.41 -4.74 23.70
CA LYS A 4 6.15 -4.96 22.97
C LYS A 4 5.96 -3.75 22.06
N GLU A 5 6.18 -3.94 20.77
CA GLU A 5 5.83 -2.92 19.78
C GLU A 5 4.33 -2.68 19.91
N ASN A 6 3.94 -1.43 20.19
CA ASN A 6 2.54 -1.05 20.26
C ASN A 6 2.00 -1.01 18.82
N PHE A 7 1.40 -2.11 18.38
CA PHE A 7 0.70 -2.14 17.11
C PHE A 7 -0.57 -1.29 17.22
N ASN A 8 -0.70 -0.29 16.35
CA ASN A 8 -1.93 0.47 16.19
C ASN A 8 -2.97 -0.40 15.49
N ASN A 9 -4.06 -0.73 16.19
CA ASN A 9 -5.17 -1.48 15.62
C ASN A 9 -6.11 -0.53 14.88
N PHE A 10 -6.42 -0.86 13.63
CA PHE A 10 -7.40 -0.15 12.81
C PHE A 10 -8.55 -1.07 12.44
N TYR A 11 -9.79 -0.55 12.54
CA TYR A 11 -10.99 -1.27 12.16
C TYR A 11 -11.56 -0.65 10.87
N LEU A 12 -11.57 -1.44 9.80
CA LEU A 12 -12.19 -1.05 8.54
C LEU A 12 -13.66 -1.49 8.53
N ARG A 13 -14.58 -0.53 8.41
CA ARG A 13 -16.00 -0.83 8.11
C ARG A 13 -16.17 -0.97 6.61
N THR A 14 -16.72 -2.10 6.18
CA THR A 14 -17.00 -2.40 4.77
C THR A 14 -18.38 -3.02 4.63
N PRO A 15 -19.04 -2.89 3.47
CA PRO A 15 -20.22 -3.68 3.14
C PRO A 15 -19.96 -5.19 3.21
N ASP A 16 -21.00 -5.98 3.46
CA ASP A 16 -20.88 -7.42 3.70
C ASP A 16 -20.31 -8.20 2.51
N ASN A 17 -20.70 -7.83 1.29
CA ASN A 17 -20.17 -8.45 0.07
C ASN A 17 -18.65 -8.27 -0.04
N LEU A 18 -18.15 -7.08 0.27
CA LEU A 18 -16.72 -6.78 0.28
C LEU A 18 -16.00 -7.52 1.42
N ALA A 19 -16.62 -7.61 2.59
CA ALA A 19 -16.07 -8.38 3.70
C ALA A 19 -15.91 -9.87 3.34
N GLN A 20 -16.92 -10.47 2.71
CA GLN A 20 -16.88 -11.87 2.24
C GLN A 20 -15.84 -12.08 1.15
N HIS A 21 -15.72 -11.12 0.22
CA HIS A 21 -14.69 -11.15 -0.81
C HIS A 21 -13.29 -11.13 -0.17
N LEU A 22 -13.03 -10.22 0.76
CA LEU A 22 -11.75 -10.12 1.47
C LEU A 22 -11.41 -11.41 2.24
N ILE A 23 -12.39 -12.04 2.87
CA ILE A 23 -12.20 -13.31 3.59
C ILE A 23 -11.82 -14.43 2.61
N SER A 24 -12.53 -14.52 1.49
CA SER A 24 -12.29 -15.56 0.47
C SER A 24 -10.91 -15.39 -0.18
N SER A 25 -10.55 -14.16 -0.53
CA SER A 25 -9.25 -13.83 -1.10
C SER A 25 -8.11 -14.04 -0.10
N ALA A 26 -8.29 -13.69 1.18
CA ALA A 26 -7.27 -13.98 2.20
C ALA A 26 -6.98 -15.49 2.30
N LYS A 27 -8.03 -16.32 2.25
CA LYS A 27 -7.89 -17.79 2.27
C LYS A 27 -7.15 -18.32 1.04
N SER A 28 -7.47 -17.84 -0.17
CA SER A 28 -6.79 -18.31 -1.39
C SER A 28 -5.31 -17.96 -1.41
N TRP A 29 -4.92 -16.88 -0.73
CA TRP A 29 -3.52 -16.48 -0.53
C TRP A 29 -2.84 -17.15 0.66
N GLY A 30 -3.53 -18.01 1.43
CA GLY A 30 -2.97 -18.65 2.63
C GLY A 30 -2.66 -17.67 3.76
N MET A 31 -3.34 -16.51 3.78
CA MET A 31 -3.10 -15.43 4.76
C MET A 31 -4.26 -15.28 5.74
N SER A 32 -3.97 -14.70 6.91
CA SER A 32 -5.04 -14.20 7.77
C SER A 32 -5.71 -12.99 7.12
N LYS A 33 -6.98 -12.73 7.46
CA LYS A 33 -7.72 -11.56 6.96
C LYS A 33 -6.95 -10.26 7.17
N ASN A 34 -6.36 -10.08 8.35
CA ASN A 34 -5.58 -8.88 8.68
C ASN A 34 -4.26 -8.82 7.88
N GLY A 35 -3.58 -9.95 7.71
CA GLY A 35 -2.37 -10.03 6.91
C GLY A 35 -2.62 -9.67 5.45
N TYR A 36 -3.73 -10.17 4.88
CA TYR A 36 -4.15 -9.85 3.52
C TYR A 36 -4.50 -8.37 3.37
N LEU A 37 -5.23 -7.78 4.33
CA LEU A 37 -5.56 -6.36 4.31
C LEU A 37 -4.30 -5.47 4.38
N ASN A 38 -3.36 -5.81 5.26
CA ASN A 38 -2.09 -5.08 5.36
C ASN A 38 -1.27 -5.17 4.07
N LYS A 39 -1.29 -6.33 3.39
CA LYS A 39 -0.65 -6.50 2.08
C LYS A 39 -1.27 -5.53 1.06
N LEU A 40 -2.61 -5.52 0.93
CA LEU A 40 -3.29 -4.64 -0.01
C LEU A 40 -2.98 -3.16 0.23
N LEU A 41 -2.96 -2.74 1.50
CA LEU A 41 -2.63 -1.37 1.87
C LEU A 41 -1.17 -1.02 1.52
N ARG A 42 -0.24 -1.93 1.77
CA ARG A 42 1.16 -1.73 1.39
C ARG A 42 1.32 -1.61 -0.12
N ASP A 43 0.71 -2.52 -0.88
CA ASP A 43 0.80 -2.52 -2.34
C ASP A 43 0.21 -1.21 -2.93
N ASP A 44 -0.94 -0.74 -2.42
CA ASP A 44 -1.54 0.53 -2.86
C ASP A 44 -0.65 1.73 -2.52
N MET A 45 -0.05 1.76 -1.32
CA MET A 45 0.89 2.81 -0.92
C MET A 45 2.14 2.80 -1.78
N GLU A 46 2.69 1.62 -2.10
CA GLU A 46 3.88 1.47 -2.94
C GLU A 46 3.61 1.95 -4.37
N ILE A 47 2.46 1.58 -4.96
CA ILE A 47 2.04 2.07 -6.27
C ILE A 47 1.91 3.60 -6.27
N LYS A 48 1.30 4.19 -5.24
CA LYS A 48 1.16 5.65 -5.12
C LYS A 48 2.51 6.35 -4.91
N ALA A 49 3.37 5.78 -4.07
CA ALA A 49 4.72 6.30 -3.86
C ALA A 49 5.52 6.29 -5.16
N ASN A 50 5.50 5.18 -5.89
CA ASN A 50 6.18 5.05 -7.18
C ASN A 50 5.66 6.06 -8.20
N LYS A 51 4.33 6.23 -8.34
CA LYS A 51 3.74 7.25 -9.22
C LYS A 51 4.22 8.67 -8.90
N ASN A 52 4.30 9.00 -7.61
CA ASN A 52 4.75 10.33 -7.18
C ASN A 52 6.27 10.51 -7.37
N ILE A 53 7.06 9.46 -7.16
CA ILE A 53 8.52 9.49 -7.40
C ILE A 53 8.80 9.68 -8.88
N THR A 54 8.12 8.93 -9.76
CA THR A 54 8.27 9.09 -11.22
C THR A 54 7.97 10.52 -11.66
N PHE A 55 6.95 11.15 -11.08
CA PHE A 55 6.65 12.57 -11.36
C PHE A 55 7.82 13.50 -10.97
N VAL A 56 8.44 13.29 -9.80
CA VAL A 56 9.59 14.08 -9.34
C VAL A 56 10.80 13.85 -10.23
N GLU A 57 11.10 12.60 -10.58
CA GLU A 57 12.20 12.23 -11.48
C GLU A 57 12.02 12.84 -12.88
N ASP A 58 10.83 12.72 -13.46
CA ASP A 58 10.50 13.29 -14.77
C ASP A 58 10.61 14.83 -14.78
N THR A 59 10.17 15.48 -13.69
CA THR A 59 10.27 16.94 -13.55
C THR A 59 11.72 17.38 -13.45
N TYR A 60 12.53 16.66 -12.66
CA TYR A 60 13.97 16.92 -12.52
C TYR A 60 14.71 16.74 -13.85
N LEU A 61 14.46 15.64 -14.58
CA LEU A 61 15.07 15.37 -15.87
C LEU A 61 14.71 16.43 -16.92
N LYS A 62 13.44 16.89 -16.96
CA LYS A 62 13.03 18.00 -17.83
C LYS A 62 13.77 19.29 -17.50
N GLN A 63 13.95 19.60 -16.21
CA GLN A 63 14.66 20.80 -15.79
C GLN A 63 16.15 20.75 -16.19
N LEU A 64 16.81 19.59 -16.06
CA LEU A 64 18.18 19.40 -16.55
C LEU A 64 18.31 19.58 -18.06
N GLN A 65 17.35 19.10 -18.85
CA GLN A 65 17.36 19.28 -20.31
C GLN A 65 17.18 20.75 -20.72
N ILE A 66 16.46 21.55 -19.93
CA ILE A 66 16.29 22.99 -20.16
C ILE A 66 17.56 23.76 -19.79
N GLN A 67 18.26 23.36 -18.72
CA GLN A 67 19.49 24.03 -18.27
C GLN A 67 20.71 23.77 -19.17
N ASN A 68 20.70 22.68 -19.94
CA ASN A 68 21.76 22.30 -20.86
C ASN A 68 21.49 22.74 -22.31
N LYS A 69 20.49 23.59 -22.55
CA LYS A 69 20.20 24.26 -23.83
C LYS A 69 20.47 25.75 -23.70
#